data_AF-A0AAN5D1U9-F1
#
_entry.id   AF-A0AAN5D1U9-F1
#
_cell.length_a   1.000
_cell.length_b   1.000
_cell.length_c   1.000
_cell.angle_alpha   90.00
_cell.angle_beta   90.00
_cell.angle_gamma   90.00
#
_symmetry.space_group_name_H-M   'P 1'
#
loop_
_entity.id
_entity.type
_entity.pdbx_description
1 polymer ?
#
loop_
_entity_poly.entity_id
_entity_poly.type
_entity_poly.pdbx_seq_one_letter_code
_entity_poly.pdbx_strand_id
1 'polypeptide(L)'
;IFFKDKTQSLIGPFTERQIQEWYRKGWFENSFPFYFTERGLSPSDEKSSGISLDYLRSLNGVGCPFFKIDEKEEREFEKKRRERKEKLESIEKEIAELHLQCDAVFCLEKTI
;
A
#
# COMPACT_ATOMS: atom_id res chain seq x y z
N ILE A 1 -15.58 -0.18 -8.15
CA ILE A 1 -15.01 -1.54 -8.25
C ILE A 1 -16.15 -2.52 -8.10
N PHE A 2 -16.28 -3.46 -9.02
CA PHE A 2 -17.28 -4.53 -8.97
C PHE A 2 -16.57 -5.87 -8.84
N PHE A 3 -17.26 -6.88 -8.34
CA PHE A 3 -16.82 -8.28 -8.39
C PHE A 3 -18.05 -9.18 -8.41
N LYS A 4 -17.87 -10.45 -8.79
CA LYS A 4 -18.96 -11.42 -8.77
C LYS A 4 -19.02 -12.10 -7.41
N ASP A 5 -20.21 -12.17 -6.84
CA ASP A 5 -20.42 -12.90 -5.59
C ASP A 5 -20.51 -14.41 -5.83
N LYS A 6 -20.83 -15.18 -4.78
CA LYS A 6 -20.97 -16.64 -4.88
C LYS A 6 -22.07 -17.09 -5.84
N THR A 7 -23.06 -16.22 -6.11
CA THR A 7 -24.15 -16.49 -7.06
C THR A 7 -23.80 -16.12 -8.50
N GLN A 8 -22.54 -15.71 -8.75
CA GLN A 8 -22.08 -15.15 -10.02
C GLN A 8 -22.75 -13.81 -10.39
N SER A 9 -23.47 -13.20 -9.44
CA SER A 9 -24.09 -11.89 -9.64
C SER A 9 -23.03 -10.81 -9.49
N LEU A 10 -23.01 -9.87 -10.43
CA LEU A 10 -22.13 -8.72 -10.36
C LEU A 10 -22.63 -7.75 -9.28
N ILE A 11 -21.79 -7.50 -8.29
CA ILE A 11 -22.12 -6.62 -7.15
C ILE A 11 -21.19 -5.41 -7.12
N GLY A 12 -21.75 -4.26 -6.78
CA GLY A 12 -21.08 -2.96 -6.73
C GLY A 12 -21.98 -1.81 -7.20
N PRO A 13 -21.43 -0.61 -7.42
CA PRO A 13 -20.01 -0.26 -7.30
C PRO A 13 -19.58 -0.15 -5.83
N PHE A 14 -18.46 -0.77 -5.49
CA PHE A 14 -17.75 -0.54 -4.25
C PHE A 14 -16.66 0.50 -4.42
N THR A 15 -16.46 1.28 -3.36
CA THR A 15 -15.29 2.14 -3.23
C THR A 15 -14.04 1.29 -2.98
N GLU A 16 -12.89 1.83 -3.35
CA GLU A 16 -11.64 1.14 -3.07
C GLU A 16 -11.40 0.91 -1.58
N ARG A 17 -11.77 1.88 -0.74
CA ARG A 17 -11.63 1.76 0.71
C ARG A 17 -12.37 0.53 1.25
N GLN A 18 -13.59 0.27 0.78
CA GLN A 18 -14.36 -0.91 1.18
C GLN A 18 -13.63 -2.20 0.77
N ILE A 19 -13.14 -2.25 -0.48
CA ILE A 19 -12.41 -3.41 -1.00
C ILE A 19 -11.09 -3.62 -0.23
N GLN A 20 -10.35 -2.56 0.08
CA GLN A 20 -9.14 -2.64 0.88
C GLN A 20 -9.41 -3.13 2.32
N GLU A 21 -10.51 -2.70 2.94
CA GLU A 21 -10.91 -3.18 4.27
C GLU A 21 -11.22 -4.68 4.25
N TRP A 22 -11.87 -5.19 3.21
CA TRP A 22 -12.12 -6.62 3.03
C TRP A 22 -10.85 -7.40 2.68
N TYR A 23 -9.96 -6.84 1.87
CA TYR A 23 -8.65 -7.41 1.56
C TYR A 23 -7.79 -7.60 2.82
N ARG A 24 -7.70 -6.56 3.68
CA ARG A 24 -6.97 -6.65 4.96
C ARG A 24 -7.57 -7.70 5.91
N LYS A 25 -8.86 -8.02 5.75
CA LYS A 25 -9.56 -9.09 6.48
C LYS A 25 -9.45 -10.46 5.83
N GLY A 26 -8.73 -10.59 4.70
CA GLY A 26 -8.53 -11.86 4.01
C GLY A 26 -9.75 -12.39 3.24
N TRP A 27 -10.66 -11.51 2.80
CA TRP A 27 -11.88 -11.92 2.09
C TRP A 27 -11.65 -12.44 0.66
N PHE A 28 -10.48 -12.17 0.08
CA PHE A 28 -10.21 -12.42 -1.33
C PHE A 28 -9.03 -13.35 -1.52
N GLU A 29 -9.18 -14.31 -2.44
CA GLU A 29 -8.11 -15.18 -2.90
C GLU A 29 -7.29 -14.51 -4.01
N ASN A 30 -6.08 -15.00 -4.28
CA ASN A 30 -5.20 -14.45 -5.32
C ASN A 30 -5.83 -14.45 -6.72
N SER A 31 -6.66 -15.44 -7.04
CA SER A 31 -7.37 -15.55 -8.31
C SER A 31 -8.63 -14.67 -8.38
N PHE A 32 -9.00 -13.98 -7.31
CA PHE A 32 -10.27 -13.29 -7.21
C PHE A 32 -10.37 -12.14 -8.22
N PRO A 33 -11.39 -12.13 -9.11
CA PRO A 33 -11.50 -11.15 -10.17
C PRO A 33 -12.20 -9.86 -9.73
N PHE A 34 -11.59 -8.73 -10.06
CA PHE A 34 -12.14 -7.38 -9.88
C PHE A 34 -12.41 -6.71 -11.22
N TYR A 35 -13.50 -5.95 -11.28
CA TYR A 35 -13.88 -5.18 -12.47
C TYR A 35 -13.85 -3.69 -12.14
N PHE A 36 -13.13 -2.95 -12.97
CA PHE A 36 -12.97 -1.50 -12.87
C PHE A 36 -13.73 -0.83 -14.00
N THR A 37 -14.38 0.28 -13.70
CA THR A 37 -15.27 0.96 -14.64
C THR A 37 -15.00 2.45 -14.57
N GLU A 38 -14.73 3.06 -15.70
CA GLU A 38 -14.66 4.51 -15.78
C GLU A 38 -16.09 5.05 -15.57
N ARG A 39 -16.27 5.93 -14.58
CA ARG A 39 -17.54 6.62 -14.26
C ARG A 39 -18.64 5.79 -13.58
N GLY A 40 -18.31 4.67 -12.95
CA GLY A 40 -19.26 3.92 -12.10
C GLY A 40 -20.40 3.23 -12.84
N LEU A 41 -20.33 3.17 -14.18
CA LEU A 41 -21.23 2.34 -14.98
C LEU A 41 -20.94 0.87 -14.70
N SER A 42 -21.98 0.06 -14.50
CA SER A 42 -21.79 -1.38 -14.33
C SER A 42 -21.09 -1.96 -15.56
N PRO A 43 -20.05 -2.81 -15.40
CA PRO A 43 -19.53 -3.59 -16.50
C PRO A 43 -20.67 -4.40 -17.13
N SER A 44 -20.75 -4.48 -18.46
CA SER A 44 -21.64 -5.45 -19.09
C SER A 44 -21.06 -6.84 -18.84
N ASP A 45 -21.89 -7.73 -18.28
CA ASP A 45 -21.46 -9.05 -17.79
C ASP A 45 -20.82 -9.93 -18.86
N GLU A 46 -21.07 -9.66 -20.14
CA GLU A 46 -20.65 -10.50 -21.27
C GLU A 46 -19.29 -10.15 -21.89
N LYS A 47 -18.71 -8.96 -21.62
CA LYS A 47 -17.47 -8.52 -22.30
C LYS A 47 -16.36 -8.03 -21.38
N SER A 48 -16.61 -7.94 -20.08
CA SER A 48 -15.64 -7.38 -19.15
C SER A 48 -14.71 -8.48 -18.64
N SER A 49 -13.44 -8.47 -19.04
CA SER A 49 -12.41 -9.34 -18.45
C SER A 49 -12.00 -8.79 -17.09
N GLY A 50 -12.25 -9.56 -16.02
CA GLY A 50 -11.84 -9.18 -14.67
C GLY A 50 -10.33 -9.25 -14.49
N ILE A 51 -9.81 -8.42 -13.59
CA ILE A 51 -8.40 -8.38 -13.21
C ILE A 51 -8.24 -9.13 -11.88
N SER A 52 -7.34 -10.12 -11.82
CA SER A 52 -7.14 -10.90 -10.60
C SER A 52 -6.41 -10.10 -9.50
N LEU A 53 -6.65 -10.47 -8.23
CA LEU A 53 -5.94 -9.91 -7.08
C LEU A 53 -4.42 -10.09 -7.20
N ASP A 54 -3.96 -11.24 -7.67
CA ASP A 54 -2.53 -11.53 -7.81
C ASP A 54 -1.86 -10.58 -8.80
N TYR A 55 -2.52 -10.34 -9.93
CA TYR A 55 -2.05 -9.38 -10.91
C TYR A 55 -2.01 -7.97 -10.31
N LEU A 56 -3.06 -7.56 -9.59
CA LEU A 56 -3.10 -6.28 -8.89
C LEU A 56 -1.98 -6.13 -7.84
N ARG A 57 -1.65 -7.20 -7.11
CA ARG A 57 -0.52 -7.22 -6.17
C ARG A 57 0.83 -7.13 -6.88
N SER A 58 0.96 -7.72 -8.08
CA SER A 58 2.19 -7.64 -8.87
C SER A 58 2.45 -6.21 -9.37
N LEU A 59 1.39 -5.45 -9.66
CA LEU A 59 1.48 -4.06 -10.10
C LEU A 59 1.70 -3.08 -8.93
N ASN A 60 0.96 -3.27 -7.84
CA ASN A 60 0.77 -2.22 -6.82
C ASN A 60 1.42 -2.59 -5.47
N GLY A 61 1.92 -3.83 -5.35
CA GLY A 61 2.52 -4.37 -4.15
C GLY A 61 1.52 -5.09 -3.23
N VAL A 62 2.06 -5.93 -2.36
CA VAL A 62 1.27 -6.79 -1.45
C VAL A 62 0.52 -5.98 -0.38
N GLY A 63 1.03 -4.81 0.01
CA GLY A 63 0.43 -3.99 1.05
C GLY A 63 -0.87 -3.27 0.62
N CYS A 64 -1.04 -3.00 -0.68
CA CYS A 64 -2.19 -2.29 -1.21
C CYS A 64 -2.37 -2.58 -2.71
N PRO A 65 -3.09 -3.67 -3.09
CA PRO A 65 -3.25 -4.04 -4.48
C PRO A 65 -4.23 -3.14 -5.26
N PHE A 66 -4.91 -2.21 -4.61
CA PHE A 66 -5.86 -1.31 -5.26
C PHE A 66 -5.33 0.12 -5.19
N PHE A 67 -5.57 0.92 -6.24
CA PHE A 67 -5.18 2.33 -6.30
C PHE A 67 -6.37 3.27 -6.51
N LYS A 68 -6.59 4.15 -5.54
CA LYS A 68 -7.27 5.42 -5.71
C LYS A 68 -6.42 6.47 -5.05
N ILE A 69 -5.73 7.24 -5.86
CA ILE A 69 -5.12 8.47 -5.41
C ILE A 69 -5.68 9.59 -6.28
N ASP A 70 -6.55 10.41 -5.71
CA ASP A 70 -6.81 11.73 -6.31
C ASP A 70 -5.49 12.50 -6.28
N GLU A 71 -5.13 13.25 -7.34
CA GLU A 71 -3.81 13.94 -7.47
C GLU A 71 -3.39 14.77 -6.23
N LYS A 72 -4.37 15.20 -5.43
CA LYS A 72 -4.15 15.93 -4.19
C LYS A 72 -3.68 15.02 -3.05
N GLU A 73 -4.28 13.85 -2.90
CA GLU A 73 -3.87 12.85 -1.91
C GLU A 73 -2.51 12.24 -2.27
N GLU A 74 -2.16 12.19 -3.56
CA GLU A 74 -0.84 11.71 -4.02
C GLU A 74 0.25 12.65 -3.57
N ARG A 75 0.04 13.95 -3.79
CA ARG A 75 0.95 14.99 -3.34
C ARG A 75 1.11 14.98 -1.82
N GLU A 76 0.05 14.74 -1.06
CA GLU A 76 0.14 14.62 0.40
C GLU A 76 0.89 13.36 0.84
N PHE A 77 0.70 12.24 0.15
CA PHE A 77 1.38 10.99 0.46
C PHE A 77 2.88 11.07 0.15
N GLU A 78 3.23 11.63 -1.01
CA GLU A 78 4.61 11.89 -1.43
C GLU A 78 5.33 12.82 -0.43
N LYS A 79 4.63 13.86 0.03
CA LYS A 79 5.13 14.77 1.07
C LYS A 79 5.42 14.03 2.38
N LYS A 80 4.45 13.27 2.90
CA LYS A 80 4.63 12.47 4.13
C LYS A 80 5.71 11.40 4.01
N ARG A 81 5.96 10.89 2.80
CA ARG A 81 7.03 9.93 2.52
C ARG A 81 8.41 10.60 2.57
N ARG A 82 8.54 11.79 1.98
CA ARG A 82 9.77 12.60 2.04
C ARG A 82 10.12 13.00 3.47
N GLU A 83 9.14 13.52 4.22
CA GLU A 83 9.32 13.88 5.63
C GLU A 83 9.77 12.69 6.49
N ARG A 84 9.23 11.50 6.24
CA ARG A 84 9.66 10.28 6.95
C ARG A 84 11.07 9.86 6.58
N LYS A 85 11.45 9.99 5.31
CA LYS A 85 12.81 9.67 4.85
C LYS A 85 13.85 10.60 5.46
N GLU A 86 13.57 11.90 5.48
CA GLU A 86 14.45 12.91 6.10
C GLU A 86 14.60 12.66 7.61
N LYS A 87 13.52 12.31 8.30
CA LYS A 87 13.58 11.90 9.72
C LYS A 87 14.43 10.65 9.94
N LEU A 88 14.31 9.67 9.04
CA LEU A 88 15.10 8.43 9.14
C LEU A 88 16.60 8.74 8.99
N GLU A 89 16.97 9.53 7.98
CA GLU A 89 18.36 9.95 7.73
C GLU A 89 18.93 10.74 8.93
N SER A 90 18.12 11.60 9.56
CA SER A 90 18.51 12.32 10.78
C SER A 90 18.80 11.37 11.95
N ILE A 91 17.91 10.39 12.18
CA ILE A 91 18.07 9.41 13.26
C ILE A 91 19.30 8.53 13.01
N GLU A 92 19.51 8.08 11.77
CA GLU A 92 20.68 7.29 11.40
C GLU A 92 21.99 8.04 11.66
N LYS A 93 22.01 9.36 11.41
CA LYS A 93 23.15 10.22 11.72
C LYS A 93 23.39 10.36 13.21
N GLU A 94 22.35 10.59 14.00
CA GLU A 94 22.45 10.69 15.47
C GLU A 94 22.96 9.38 16.09
N ILE A 95 22.50 8.22 15.61
CA ILE A 95 22.99 6.91 16.04
C ILE A 95 24.50 6.76 15.74
N ALA A 96 24.94 7.20 14.56
CA ALA A 96 26.36 7.14 14.18
C ALA A 96 27.24 8.06 15.05
N GLU A 97 26.77 9.26 15.36
CA GLU A 97 27.48 10.19 16.26
C GLU A 97 27.56 9.65 17.70
N LEU A 98 26.47 9.05 18.21
CA LEU A 98 26.45 8.41 19.52
C LEU A 98 27.41 7.21 19.59
N HIS A 99 27.48 6.39 18.54
CA HIS A 99 28.46 5.30 18.50
C HIS A 99 29.91 5.82 18.60
N LEU A 100 30.26 6.89 17.89
CA LEU A 100 31.60 7.51 17.98
C LEU A 100 31.89 8.04 19.39
N GLN A 101 30.91 8.64 20.06
CA GLN A 101 31.07 9.14 21.44
C GLN A 101 31.26 7.99 22.44
N CYS A 102 30.45 6.93 22.33
CA CYS A 102 30.60 5.73 23.16
C CYS A 102 31.98 5.09 22.99
N ASP A 103 32.46 4.96 21.76
CA ASP A 103 33.79 4.40 21.48
C ASP A 103 34.91 5.25 22.10
N ALA A 104 34.78 6.59 22.05
CA ALA A 104 35.74 7.50 22.66
C ALA A 104 35.78 7.38 24.19
N VAL A 105 34.61 7.29 24.84
CA VAL A 105 34.51 7.08 26.30
C VAL A 105 35.10 5.72 26.70
N PHE A 106 34.77 4.66 25.96
CA PHE A 106 35.31 3.33 26.21
C PHE A 106 36.83 3.27 26.09
N CYS A 107 37.42 3.99 25.13
CA CYS A 107 38.87 4.12 25.01
C CYS A 107 39.50 4.83 26.24
N LEU A 108 38.85 5.88 26.75
CA LEU A 108 39.34 6.60 27.94
C LEU A 108 39.28 5.73 29.20
N GLU A 109 38.21 4.97 29.40
CA GLU A 109 38.08 4.05 30.54
C GLU A 109 39.14 2.94 30.56
N LYS A 110 39.57 2.46 29.39
CA LYS A 110 40.67 1.47 29.28
C LYS A 110 42.06 2.03 29.55
N THR A 111 42.20 3.35 29.64
CA THR A 111 43.49 4.04 29.80
C THR A 111 43.74 4.44 31.26
N ILE A 112 42.75 4.30 32.15
CA ILE A 112 42.82 4.53 33.60
C ILE A 112 43.04 3.20 34.31
#